data_AF-A0A257A0J5-F1
#
_entry.id   AF-A0A257A0J5-F1
#
_cell.length_a   1.000
_cell.length_b   1.000
_cell.length_c   1.000
_cell.angle_alpha   90.00
_cell.angle_beta   90.00
_cell.angle_gamma   90.00
#
_symmetry.space_group_name_H-M   'P 1'
#
loop_
_entity.id
_entity.type
_entity.pdbx_description
1 polymer ?
#
loop_
_entity_poly.entity_id
_entity_poly.type
_entity_poly.pdbx_seq_one_letter_code
_entity_poly.pdbx_strand_id
1 'polypeptide(L)'
;MQTGFDIMEYDSSLRKLWAKRLASDFIDYIITLLLSWLIVSYLPFLHLNFILTVFALQGVIWFIYSVIFDALWGKTPGKFAFRIKAVSFIGDLNVLQSIVRNLTKLNIIIFLGDIIAGLSTEGDPRQRLSERLVDSLVIAEIKEERKIKAFKIEEKEELELP
;
A
#
# COMPACT_ATOMS: atom_id res chain seq x y z
N MET A 1 1.10 -24.25 -11.29
CA MET A 1 0.80 -22.81 -11.21
C MET A 1 1.56 -22.26 -10.02
N GLN A 2 2.40 -21.25 -10.22
CA GLN A 2 3.21 -20.69 -9.14
C GLN A 2 2.49 -19.45 -8.58
N THR A 3 2.23 -19.44 -7.28
CA THR A 3 1.52 -18.37 -6.59
C THR A 3 2.49 -17.34 -6.02
N GLY A 4 1.97 -16.18 -5.59
CA GLY A 4 2.77 -15.17 -4.89
C GLY A 4 3.35 -15.68 -3.57
N PHE A 5 2.68 -16.63 -2.92
CA PHE A 5 3.21 -17.30 -1.72
C PHE A 5 4.44 -18.15 -2.03
N ASP A 6 4.41 -18.93 -3.13
CA ASP A 6 5.55 -19.76 -3.55
C ASP A 6 6.77 -18.89 -3.90
N ILE A 7 6.54 -17.74 -4.53
CA ILE A 7 7.63 -16.82 -4.90
C ILE A 7 8.24 -16.17 -3.64
N MET A 8 7.44 -15.86 -2.62
CA MET A 8 7.91 -15.27 -1.36
C MET A 8 8.80 -16.19 -0.52
N GLU A 9 8.70 -17.51 -0.73
CA GLU A 9 9.59 -18.48 -0.09
C GLU A 9 11.05 -18.23 -0.51
N TYR A 10 11.27 -18.04 -1.81
CA TYR A 10 12.61 -17.92 -2.39
C TYR A 10 13.08 -16.46 -2.55
N ASP A 11 12.18 -15.48 -2.72
CA ASP A 11 12.54 -14.07 -2.90
C ASP A 11 12.49 -13.27 -1.58
N SER A 12 13.68 -13.07 -1.00
CA SER A 12 13.83 -12.26 0.22
C SER A 12 13.51 -10.76 0.03
N SER A 13 13.63 -10.24 -1.19
CA SER A 13 13.31 -8.83 -1.51
C SER A 13 11.80 -8.63 -1.52
N LEU A 14 11.06 -9.56 -2.15
CA LEU A 14 9.61 -9.57 -2.14
C LEU A 14 9.05 -9.69 -0.71
N ARG A 15 9.61 -10.61 0.09
CA ARG A 15 9.22 -10.77 1.50
C ARG A 15 9.44 -9.49 2.32
N LYS A 16 10.59 -8.82 2.13
CA LYS A 16 10.87 -7.52 2.77
C LYS A 16 9.90 -6.44 2.33
N LEU A 17 9.53 -6.40 1.04
CA LEU A 17 8.56 -5.45 0.51
C LEU A 17 7.19 -5.66 1.16
N TRP A 18 6.69 -6.90 1.20
CA TRP A 18 5.41 -7.21 1.83
C TRP A 18 5.42 -6.93 3.35
N ALA A 19 6.49 -7.25 4.05
CA ALA A 19 6.63 -6.90 5.47
C ALA A 19 6.50 -5.39 5.71
N LYS A 20 7.17 -4.58 4.88
CA LYS A 20 7.05 -3.11 4.93
C LYS A 20 5.64 -2.63 4.61
N ARG A 21 4.96 -3.25 3.64
CA ARG A 21 3.58 -2.91 3.29
C ARG A 21 2.62 -3.19 4.44
N LEU A 22 2.68 -4.39 5.02
CA LEU A 22 1.85 -4.75 6.17
C LEU A 22 2.11 -3.84 7.37
N ALA A 23 3.38 -3.54 7.67
CA ALA A 23 3.73 -2.64 8.75
C ALA A 23 3.26 -1.20 8.49
N SER A 24 3.38 -0.73 7.25
CA SER A 24 2.84 0.56 6.81
C SER A 24 1.33 0.65 6.98
N ASP A 25 0.60 -0.33 6.43
CA ASP A 25 -0.86 -0.36 6.49
C ASP A 25 -1.34 -0.50 7.95
N PHE A 26 -0.59 -1.20 8.81
CA PHE A 26 -0.87 -1.27 10.25
C PHE A 26 -0.72 0.11 10.94
N ILE A 27 0.32 0.87 10.63
CA ILE A 27 0.48 2.24 11.17
C ILE A 27 -0.70 3.12 10.75
N ASP A 28 -1.05 3.12 9.45
CA ASP A 28 -2.16 3.89 8.93
C ASP A 28 -3.51 3.45 9.53
N TYR A 29 -3.68 2.15 9.77
CA TYR A 29 -4.85 1.61 10.45
C TYR A 29 -4.97 2.14 11.88
N ILE A 30 -3.89 2.16 12.66
CA ILE A 30 -3.89 2.71 14.03
C ILE A 30 -4.19 4.22 14.03
N ILE A 31 -3.57 4.98 13.11
CA ILE A 31 -3.83 6.43 12.98
C ILE A 31 -5.32 6.69 12.74
N THR A 32 -5.90 5.98 11.77
CA THR A 32 -7.31 6.18 11.38
C THR A 32 -8.29 5.63 12.42
N LEU A 33 -7.91 4.58 13.16
CA LEU A 33 -8.67 4.06 14.29
C LEU A 33 -8.72 5.04 15.46
N LEU A 34 -7.58 5.62 15.83
CA LEU A 34 -7.52 6.65 16.88
C LEU A 34 -8.35 7.87 16.49
N LEU A 35 -8.26 8.30 15.23
CA LEU A 35 -9.06 9.42 14.73
C LEU A 35 -10.56 9.11 14.80
N SER A 36 -10.98 7.92 14.36
CA SER A 36 -12.37 7.47 14.46
C SER A 36 -12.87 7.44 15.91
N TRP A 37 -12.06 6.86 16.82
CA TRP A 37 -12.38 6.78 18.24
C TRP A 37 -12.59 8.16 18.86
N LEU A 38 -11.72 9.13 18.56
CA LEU A 38 -11.87 10.51 19.02
C LEU A 38 -13.18 11.12 18.49
N ILE A 39 -13.44 11.01 17.18
CA ILE A 39 -14.64 11.59 16.55
C ILE A 39 -15.91 11.04 17.20
N VAL A 40 -16.02 9.71 17.35
CA VAL A 40 -17.20 9.10 17.97
C VAL A 40 -17.33 9.55 19.42
N SER A 41 -16.24 9.60 20.19
CA SER A 41 -16.27 10.01 21.60
C SER A 41 -16.82 11.42 21.84
N TYR A 42 -16.61 12.35 20.90
CA TYR A 42 -17.11 13.73 20.99
C TYR A 42 -18.47 13.96 20.31
N LEU A 43 -19.03 12.98 19.60
CA LEU A 43 -20.30 13.09 18.90
C LEU A 43 -21.35 12.12 19.50
N PRO A 44 -22.03 12.51 20.59
CA PRO A 44 -22.91 11.62 21.35
C PRO A 44 -24.06 11.01 20.53
N PHE A 45 -24.49 11.65 19.44
CA PHE A 45 -25.58 11.15 18.59
C PHE A 45 -25.20 9.96 17.69
N LEU A 46 -23.91 9.62 17.57
CA LEU A 46 -23.40 8.48 16.78
C LEU A 46 -23.40 7.15 17.56
N HIS A 47 -23.88 7.14 18.81
CA HIS A 47 -23.73 6.04 19.76
C HIS A 47 -24.86 4.99 19.70
N LEU A 48 -25.25 4.51 18.51
CA LEU A 48 -26.12 3.32 18.44
C LEU A 48 -25.41 2.10 19.04
N ASN A 49 -24.14 1.89 18.65
CA ASN A 49 -23.22 0.96 19.28
C ASN A 49 -21.81 1.53 19.12
N PHE A 50 -21.19 2.00 20.22
CA PHE A 50 -19.93 2.73 20.18
C PHE A 50 -18.83 1.98 19.40
N ILE A 51 -18.64 0.69 19.70
CA ILE A 51 -17.59 -0.12 19.07
C ILE A 51 -17.86 -0.26 17.57
N LEU A 52 -19.09 -0.64 17.21
CA LEU A 52 -19.46 -0.83 15.80
C LEU A 52 -19.32 0.49 15.01
N THR A 53 -19.78 1.61 15.59
CA THR A 53 -19.65 2.93 14.97
C THR A 53 -18.20 3.31 14.78
N VAL A 54 -17.32 3.07 15.77
CA VAL A 54 -15.88 3.35 15.65
C VAL A 54 -15.25 2.55 14.51
N PHE A 55 -15.54 1.26 14.39
CA PHE A 55 -14.99 0.45 13.29
C PHE A 55 -15.57 0.81 11.92
N ALA A 56 -16.87 1.09 11.82
CA ALA A 56 -17.49 1.52 10.58
C ALA A 56 -16.93 2.86 10.10
N LEU A 57 -16.81 3.83 11.00
CA LEU A 57 -16.23 5.13 10.70
C LEU A 57 -14.73 5.02 10.41
N GLN A 58 -14.00 4.14 11.11
CA GLN A 58 -12.58 3.88 10.85
C GLN A 58 -12.36 3.40 9.42
N GLY A 59 -13.17 2.47 8.92
CA GLY A 59 -13.07 1.99 7.54
C GLY A 59 -13.27 3.10 6.51
N VAL A 60 -14.27 3.97 6.71
CA VAL A 60 -14.53 5.14 5.86
C VAL A 60 -13.36 6.13 5.89
N ILE A 61 -12.87 6.46 7.10
CA ILE A 61 -11.72 7.34 7.28
C ILE A 61 -10.49 6.74 6.61
N TRP A 62 -10.22 5.45 6.81
CA TRP A 62 -9.04 4.78 6.25
C TRP A 62 -9.06 4.72 4.74
N PHE A 63 -10.23 4.50 4.15
CA PHE A 63 -10.45 4.61 2.71
C PHE A 63 -10.15 6.03 2.21
N ILE A 64 -10.82 7.06 2.74
CA ILE A 64 -10.66 8.46 2.28
C ILE A 64 -9.22 8.93 2.47
N TYR A 65 -8.65 8.67 3.65
CA TYR A 65 -7.25 8.95 3.96
C TYR A 65 -6.32 8.31 2.91
N SER A 66 -6.47 7.02 2.65
CA SER A 66 -5.59 6.31 1.71
C SER A 66 -5.74 6.88 0.30
N VAL A 67 -6.97 7.18 -0.14
CA VAL A 67 -7.24 7.74 -1.47
C VAL A 67 -6.55 9.09 -1.66
N ILE A 68 -6.70 10.00 -0.70
CA ILE A 68 -6.12 11.36 -0.77
C ILE A 68 -4.59 11.26 -0.81
N PHE A 69 -3.99 10.52 0.12
CA PHE A 69 -2.53 10.41 0.21
C PHE A 69 -1.91 9.70 -1.00
N ASP A 70 -2.55 8.62 -1.49
CA ASP A 70 -2.08 7.91 -2.66
C ASP A 70 -2.26 8.74 -3.95
N ALA A 71 -3.33 9.51 -4.09
CA ALA A 71 -3.55 10.36 -5.26
C ALA A 71 -2.60 11.56 -5.32
N LEU A 72 -2.25 12.14 -4.16
CA LEU A 72 -1.40 13.33 -4.10
C LEU A 72 0.10 13.01 -4.12
N TRP A 73 0.51 11.98 -3.38
CA TRP A 73 1.94 11.67 -3.18
C TRP A 73 2.32 10.23 -3.54
N GLY A 74 1.34 9.37 -3.83
CA GLY A 74 1.56 7.92 -3.92
C GLY A 74 1.99 7.30 -2.60
N LYS A 75 1.86 8.01 -1.47
CA LYS A 75 2.35 7.56 -0.16
C LYS A 75 1.45 8.07 0.95
N THR A 76 1.01 7.16 1.80
CA THR A 76 0.48 7.47 3.13
C THR A 76 1.63 7.71 4.13
N PRO A 77 1.37 8.36 5.27
CA PRO A 77 2.30 8.46 6.39
C PRO A 77 2.99 7.13 6.77
N GLY A 78 2.25 6.02 6.83
CA GLY A 78 2.85 4.69 7.01
C GLY A 78 3.84 4.34 5.89
N LYS A 79 3.45 4.55 4.63
CA LYS A 79 4.29 4.23 3.46
C LYS A 79 5.54 5.09 3.40
N PHE A 80 5.42 6.35 3.83
CA PHE A 80 6.52 7.28 3.99
C PHE A 80 7.55 6.77 4.99
N ALA A 81 7.11 6.27 6.16
CA ALA A 81 8.00 5.71 7.18
C ALA A 81 8.82 4.52 6.66
N PHE A 82 8.24 3.68 5.80
CA PHE A 82 8.91 2.50 5.23
C PHE A 82 9.59 2.74 3.87
N ARG A 83 9.51 3.96 3.34
CA ARG A 83 10.04 4.37 2.03
C ARG A 83 9.55 3.47 0.91
N ILE A 84 8.23 3.29 0.87
CA ILE A 84 7.54 2.58 -0.20
C ILE A 84 6.56 3.55 -0.87
N LYS A 85 6.28 3.35 -2.16
CA LYS A 85 5.37 4.21 -2.94
C LYS A 85 4.40 3.35 -3.74
N ALA A 86 3.13 3.74 -3.73
CA ALA A 86 2.10 3.29 -4.64
C ALA A 86 2.27 4.00 -6.00
N VAL A 87 2.39 3.20 -7.06
CA VAL A 87 2.59 3.69 -8.44
C VAL A 87 1.68 2.95 -9.41
N SER A 88 1.40 3.57 -10.55
CA SER A 88 0.80 2.93 -11.72
C SER A 88 1.91 2.25 -12.53
N PHE A 89 1.58 1.27 -13.36
CA PHE A 89 2.54 0.79 -14.38
C PHE A 89 2.96 1.92 -15.34
N ILE A 90 2.07 2.90 -15.56
CA ILE A 90 2.31 4.06 -16.44
C ILE A 90 2.55 5.32 -15.58
N GLY A 91 3.50 5.24 -14.64
CA GLY A 91 3.95 6.39 -13.85
C GLY A 91 3.21 6.60 -12.53
N ASP A 92 2.77 7.84 -12.28
CA ASP A 92 2.10 8.19 -11.02
C ASP A 92 0.66 7.66 -10.96
N LEU A 93 0.14 7.58 -9.74
CA LEU A 93 -1.18 6.99 -9.49
C LEU A 93 -2.28 7.99 -9.85
N ASN A 94 -3.19 7.59 -10.74
CA ASN A 94 -4.38 8.39 -11.05
C ASN A 94 -5.40 8.33 -9.90
N VAL A 95 -6.26 9.35 -9.78
CA VAL A 95 -7.31 9.42 -8.75
C VAL A 95 -8.24 8.19 -8.79
N LEU A 96 -8.66 7.78 -9.99
CA LEU A 96 -9.52 6.58 -10.15
C LEU A 96 -8.82 5.30 -9.70
N GLN A 97 -7.53 5.14 -10.05
CA GLN A 97 -6.74 4.00 -9.59
C GLN A 97 -6.60 4.01 -8.06
N SER A 98 -6.40 5.19 -7.47
CA SER A 98 -6.34 5.39 -6.02
C SER A 98 -7.63 4.97 -5.32
N ILE A 99 -8.79 5.32 -5.88
CA ILE A 99 -10.11 4.94 -5.35
C ILE A 99 -10.29 3.42 -5.39
N VAL A 100 -10.15 2.81 -6.56
CA VAL A 100 -10.50 1.39 -6.74
C VAL A 100 -9.58 0.49 -5.91
N ARG A 101 -8.26 0.74 -5.90
CA ARG A 101 -7.31 -0.08 -5.13
C ARG A 101 -7.45 0.03 -3.61
N ASN A 102 -8.08 1.11 -3.13
CA ASN A 102 -8.25 1.37 -1.70
C ASN A 102 -9.66 1.03 -1.23
N LEU A 103 -10.62 0.73 -2.11
CA LEU A 103 -12.00 0.42 -1.75
C LEU A 103 -12.10 -0.76 -0.75
N THR A 104 -11.18 -1.71 -0.84
CA THR A 104 -11.10 -2.85 0.08
C THR A 104 -10.78 -2.44 1.52
N LYS A 105 -10.19 -1.25 1.75
CA LYS A 105 -9.91 -0.69 3.08
C LYS A 105 -11.14 -0.20 3.85
N LEU A 106 -12.32 -0.13 3.21
CA LEU A 106 -13.57 0.14 3.93
C LEU A 106 -13.87 -0.90 5.02
N ASN A 107 -13.30 -2.10 4.90
CA ASN A 107 -13.46 -3.15 5.89
C ASN A 107 -12.17 -3.98 5.99
N ILE A 108 -11.63 -4.14 7.20
CA ILE A 108 -10.37 -4.87 7.41
C ILE A 108 -10.43 -6.33 6.89
N ILE A 109 -11.59 -7.00 7.00
CA ILE A 109 -11.74 -8.38 6.54
C ILE A 109 -11.66 -8.43 5.01
N ILE A 110 -12.32 -7.49 4.31
CA ILE A 110 -12.24 -7.37 2.86
C ILE A 110 -10.81 -7.04 2.42
N PHE A 111 -10.13 -6.13 3.11
CA PHE A 111 -8.73 -5.78 2.83
C PHE A 111 -7.77 -6.97 2.99
N LEU A 112 -7.92 -7.77 4.05
CA LEU A 112 -7.12 -8.98 4.22
C LEU A 112 -7.44 -10.04 3.15
N GLY A 113 -8.72 -10.20 2.81
CA GLY A 113 -9.16 -11.06 1.72
C GLY A 113 -8.56 -10.67 0.37
N ASP A 114 -8.48 -9.36 0.09
CA ASP A 114 -7.86 -8.78 -1.11
C ASP A 114 -6.34 -9.07 -1.21
N ILE A 115 -5.64 -9.04 -0.07
CA ILE A 115 -4.22 -9.45 0.01
C ILE A 115 -4.09 -10.95 -0.27
N ILE A 116 -4.84 -11.79 0.44
CA ILE A 116 -4.78 -13.24 0.30
C ILE A 116 -5.11 -13.64 -1.14
N ALA A 117 -6.18 -13.07 -1.71
CA ALA A 117 -6.58 -13.34 -3.09
C ALA A 117 -5.51 -12.90 -4.10
N GLY A 118 -4.88 -11.74 -3.91
CA GLY A 118 -3.79 -11.29 -4.79
C GLY A 118 -2.59 -12.22 -4.77
N LEU A 119 -2.24 -12.77 -3.59
CA LEU A 119 -1.12 -13.68 -3.40
C LEU A 119 -1.42 -15.12 -3.81
N SER A 120 -2.65 -15.57 -3.71
CA SER A 120 -3.08 -16.92 -4.10
C SER A 120 -3.38 -17.07 -5.59
N THR A 121 -3.53 -15.97 -6.33
CA THR A 121 -3.88 -15.98 -7.76
C THR A 121 -2.66 -15.67 -8.64
N GLU A 122 -2.68 -16.17 -9.87
CA GLU A 122 -1.62 -15.90 -10.84
C GLU A 122 -1.56 -14.42 -11.25
N GLY A 123 -0.34 -13.88 -11.30
CA GLY A 123 -0.06 -12.49 -11.70
C GLY A 123 1.18 -11.95 -10.98
N ASP A 124 1.36 -10.62 -10.99
CA ASP A 124 2.50 -10.01 -10.29
C ASP A 124 2.39 -10.26 -8.77
N PRO A 125 3.39 -10.91 -8.13
CA PRO A 125 3.37 -11.24 -6.71
C PRO A 125 3.52 -10.01 -5.80
N ARG A 126 3.76 -8.83 -6.36
CA ARG A 126 3.79 -7.54 -5.66
C ARG A 126 2.42 -6.89 -5.58
N GLN A 127 1.38 -7.44 -6.20
CA GLN A 127 0.06 -6.80 -6.25
C GLN A 127 -0.95 -7.51 -5.33
N ARG A 128 -1.84 -6.72 -4.70
CA ARG A 128 -3.13 -7.21 -4.20
C ARG A 128 -4.08 -7.44 -5.38
N LEU A 129 -5.20 -8.13 -5.15
CA LEU A 129 -6.18 -8.37 -6.21
C LEU A 129 -6.73 -7.05 -6.78
N SER A 130 -7.14 -6.13 -5.92
CA SER A 130 -7.65 -4.80 -6.28
C SER A 130 -6.63 -3.93 -7.01
N GLU A 131 -5.34 -4.13 -6.74
CA GLU A 131 -4.26 -3.40 -7.40
C GLU A 131 -4.02 -3.88 -8.82
N ARG A 132 -4.19 -5.19 -9.04
CA ARG A 132 -4.13 -5.82 -10.35
C ARG A 132 -5.26 -5.37 -11.27
N LEU A 133 -6.47 -5.14 -10.71
CA LEU A 133 -7.61 -4.63 -11.48
C LEU A 133 -7.38 -3.23 -12.09
N VAL A 134 -6.43 -2.47 -11.55
CA VAL A 134 -6.16 -1.09 -11.98
C VAL A 134 -4.70 -0.84 -12.33
N ASP A 135 -3.95 -1.91 -12.60
CA ASP A 135 -2.59 -1.82 -13.11
C ASP A 135 -1.68 -0.96 -12.22
N SER A 136 -1.81 -1.16 -10.91
CA SER A 136 -1.05 -0.45 -9.88
C SER A 136 -0.24 -1.41 -9.03
N LEU A 137 0.85 -0.93 -8.45
CA LEU A 137 1.65 -1.73 -7.51
C LEU A 137 2.27 -0.86 -6.42
N VAL A 138 3.04 -1.49 -5.55
CA VAL A 138 3.85 -0.81 -4.53
C VAL A 138 5.30 -1.16 -4.74
N ILE A 139 6.16 -0.14 -4.83
CA ILE A 139 7.61 -0.30 -5.00
C ILE A 139 8.35 0.25 -3.78
N ALA A 140 9.57 -0.28 -3.56
CA ALA A 140 10.52 0.34 -2.66
C ALA A 140 11.14 1.57 -3.33
N GLU A 141 11.24 2.67 -2.59
CA GLU A 141 11.90 3.88 -3.07
C GLU A 141 13.43 3.74 -2.92
N ILE A 142 14.15 3.95 -4.02
CA ILE A 142 15.61 3.88 -4.05
C ILE A 142 16.16 5.19 -3.49
N LYS A 143 17.06 5.08 -2.51
CA LYS A 143 17.80 6.24 -1.94
C LYS A 143 18.54 6.96 -3.07
N GLU A 144 18.47 8.29 -3.14
CA GLU A 144 19.17 9.09 -4.18
C GLU A 144 20.67 8.76 -4.27
N GLU A 145 21.34 8.54 -3.13
CA GLU A 145 22.74 8.10 -3.08
C GLU A 145 23.00 6.77 -3.81
N ARG A 146 22.04 5.84 -3.81
CA ARG A 146 22.14 4.58 -4.58
C ARG A 146 21.87 4.81 -6.06
N LYS A 147 20.99 5.74 -6.43
CA LYS A 147 20.78 6.12 -7.84
C LYS A 147 22.06 6.72 -8.42
N ILE A 148 22.72 7.63 -7.71
CA ILE A 148 23.99 8.24 -8.13
C ILE A 148 25.08 7.17 -8.26
N LYS A 149 25.17 6.22 -7.32
CA LYS A 149 26.13 5.12 -7.42
C LYS A 149 25.84 4.18 -8.59
N ALA A 150 24.59 3.82 -8.82
CA ALA A 150 24.19 2.96 -9.93
C ALA A 150 24.47 3.64 -11.28
N PHE A 151 24.08 4.91 -11.42
CA PHE A 151 24.35 5.71 -12.62
C PHE A 151 25.85 5.82 -12.92
N LYS A 152 26.68 6.05 -11.89
CA LYS A 152 28.15 6.06 -12.04
C LYS A 152 28.74 4.71 -12.44
N ILE A 153 28.09 3.59 -12.12
CA ILE A 153 28.53 2.26 -12.52
C ILE A 153 28.17 2.03 -13.99
N GLU A 154 26.95 2.35 -14.41
CA GLU A 154 26.51 2.29 -15.81
C GLU A 154 27.39 3.17 -16.72
N GLU A 155 27.64 4.42 -16.35
CA GLU A 155 28.51 5.34 -17.11
C GLU A 155 29.94 4.80 -17.24
N LYS A 156 30.46 4.13 -16.20
CA LYS A 156 31.79 3.53 -16.22
C LYS A 156 31.85 2.27 -17.09
N GLU A 157 30.80 1.45 -17.09
CA GLU A 157 30.70 0.27 -17.95
C GLU A 157 30.55 0.67 -19.43
N GLU A 158 29.80 1.72 -19.76
CA GLU A 158 29.71 2.25 -21.14
C GLU A 158 31.05 2.79 -21.66
N LEU A 159 31.87 3.37 -20.79
CA LEU A 159 33.21 3.88 -21.12
C LEU A 159 34.28 2.79 -21.28
N GLU A 160 34.03 1.58 -20.76
CA GLU A 160 34.94 0.43 -20.82
C GLU A 160 34.58 -0.57 -21.95
N LEU A 161 33.52 -0.30 -22.73
CA LEU A 161 33.20 -1.06 -23.94
C LEU A 161 34.13 -0.64 -25.11
N PRO A 162 34.78 -1.61 -25.79
CA PRO A 162 35.74 -1.35 -26.87
C PRO A 162 35.11 -0.84 -28.17
#